data_AF-A0A3P7NFW2-F1
#
_entry.id   AF-A0A3P7NFW2-F1
#
_cell.length_a   1.000
_cell.length_b   1.000
_cell.length_c   1.000
_cell.angle_alpha   90.00
_cell.angle_beta   90.00
_cell.angle_gamma   90.00
#
_symmetry.space_group_name_H-M   'P 1'
#
loop_
_entity.id
_entity.type
_entity.pdbx_description
1 polymer ?
#
loop_
_entity_poly.entity_id
_entity_poly.type
_entity_poly.pdbx_seq_one_letter_code
_entity_poly.pdbx_strand_id
1 'polypeptide(L)'
;MADTYGLADIPGAEKLSKVQVYFKDLGPQVGWSTVFYTEYAVPPIAYGLMWLLRQECMVPYLRTISPAISTVYFPPITTHLGLRALAAACFVGHFVKRELETAFVHRFSHGTMPLMNIFKNSAYYWLFAIAIAYFTNHHLYTFPSKFCGRPYRWRLFLFFQNVSVSF
;
A
#
# COMPACT_ATOMS: atom_id res chain seq x y z
N MET A 1 -23.73 3.05 -21.42
CA MET A 1 -24.89 2.22 -21.78
C MET A 1 -24.54 1.36 -22.99
N ALA A 2 -23.51 0.50 -22.90
CA ALA A 2 -23.04 -0.26 -24.06
C ALA A 2 -23.56 -1.70 -24.12
N ASP A 3 -24.12 -2.25 -23.03
CA ASP A 3 -24.50 -3.67 -22.95
C ASP A 3 -25.88 -3.88 -22.29
N THR A 4 -26.88 -3.09 -22.66
CA THR A 4 -28.27 -3.33 -22.24
C THR A 4 -29.02 -4.02 -23.37
N TYR A 5 -29.29 -5.32 -23.20
CA TYR A 5 -30.15 -6.10 -24.09
C TYR A 5 -31.55 -6.17 -23.47
N GLY A 6 -32.57 -5.82 -24.26
CA GLY A 6 -33.95 -6.11 -23.90
C GLY A 6 -34.19 -7.61 -23.95
N LEU A 7 -35.11 -8.11 -23.12
CA LEU A 7 -35.55 -9.50 -23.18
C LEU A 7 -36.10 -9.88 -24.57
N ALA A 8 -36.62 -8.89 -25.31
CA ALA A 8 -37.11 -9.04 -26.68
C ALA A 8 -35.97 -9.16 -27.71
N ASP A 9 -34.74 -8.78 -27.36
CA ASP A 9 -33.59 -8.81 -28.28
C ASP A 9 -32.88 -10.18 -28.27
N ILE A 10 -33.31 -11.09 -27.40
CA ILE A 10 -32.77 -12.45 -27.29
C ILE A 10 -33.44 -13.32 -28.38
N PRO A 11 -32.68 -13.84 -29.38
CA PRO A 11 -33.26 -14.62 -30.47
C PRO A 11 -34.00 -15.86 -29.96
N GLY A 12 -35.28 -16.01 -30.33
CA GLY A 12 -36.12 -17.12 -29.90
C GLY A 12 -36.74 -16.94 -28.52
N ALA A 13 -36.60 -15.77 -27.89
CA ALA A 13 -37.29 -15.44 -26.65
C ALA A 13 -38.82 -15.44 -26.81
N GLU A 14 -39.34 -15.13 -28.00
CA GLU A 14 -40.77 -15.24 -28.30
C GLU A 14 -41.32 -16.69 -28.22
N LYS A 15 -40.45 -17.70 -28.26
CA LYS A 15 -40.80 -19.13 -28.15
C LYS A 15 -40.62 -19.69 -26.74
N LEU A 16 -40.04 -18.93 -25.81
CA LEU A 16 -39.85 -19.36 -24.42
C LEU A 16 -41.14 -19.16 -23.63
N SER A 17 -41.71 -20.25 -23.11
CA SER A 17 -42.90 -20.21 -22.24
C SER A 17 -42.61 -19.66 -20.83
N LYS A 18 -41.33 -19.59 -20.43
CA LYS A 18 -40.89 -19.12 -19.12
C LYS A 18 -39.48 -18.54 -19.17
N VAL A 19 -39.33 -17.28 -18.77
CA VAL A 19 -38.03 -16.63 -18.52
C VAL A 19 -37.75 -16.68 -17.01
N GLN A 20 -36.56 -17.15 -16.62
CA GLN A 20 -36.13 -17.21 -15.22
C GLN A 20 -34.86 -16.38 -15.04
N VAL A 21 -34.95 -15.32 -14.22
CA VAL A 21 -33.81 -14.46 -13.88
C VAL A 21 -33.25 -14.93 -12.54
N TYR A 22 -31.98 -15.33 -12.53
CA TYR A 22 -31.27 -15.67 -11.31
C TYR A 22 -30.46 -14.45 -10.85
N PHE A 23 -30.79 -13.93 -9.67
CA PHE A 23 -30.00 -12.91 -9.01
C PHE A 23 -29.17 -13.57 -7.91
N LYS A 24 -27.87 -13.27 -7.88
CA LYS A 24 -26.97 -13.68 -6.80
C LYS A 24 -26.74 -12.49 -5.89
N ASP A 25 -27.22 -12.58 -4.66
CA ASP A 25 -26.84 -11.63 -3.62
C ASP A 25 -25.39 -11.88 -3.20
N LEU A 26 -24.55 -10.86 -3.37
CA LEU A 26 -23.12 -10.86 -3.04
C LEU A 26 -22.86 -10.20 -1.68
N GLY A 27 -23.91 -9.68 -1.02
CA GLY A 27 -23.82 -8.94 0.22
C GLY A 27 -23.28 -7.51 0.03
N PRO A 28 -22.91 -6.83 1.13
CA PRO A 28 -22.38 -5.47 1.09
C PRO A 28 -21.10 -5.37 0.24
N GLN A 29 -21.13 -4.48 -0.76
CA GLN A 29 -20.03 -4.28 -1.68
C GLN A 29 -19.50 -2.86 -1.65
N VAL A 30 -18.21 -2.73 -1.95
CA VAL A 30 -17.48 -1.46 -2.03
C VAL A 30 -16.81 -1.36 -3.41
N GLY A 31 -16.67 -0.14 -3.93
CA GLY A 31 -15.94 0.09 -5.18
C GLY A 31 -14.44 -0.13 -5.02
N TRP A 32 -13.79 -0.72 -6.03
CA TRP A 32 -12.35 -1.04 -5.99
C TRP A 32 -11.45 0.17 -5.76
N SER A 33 -11.83 1.34 -6.26
CA SER A 33 -11.08 2.58 -6.01
C SER A 33 -10.98 2.89 -4.52
N THR A 34 -12.07 2.78 -3.78
CA THR A 34 -12.08 3.02 -2.32
C THR A 34 -11.19 2.02 -1.58
N VAL A 35 -11.20 0.76 -2.00
CA VAL A 35 -10.34 -0.29 -1.43
C VAL A 35 -8.88 0.09 -1.63
N PHE A 36 -8.51 0.43 -2.85
CA PHE A 36 -7.14 0.75 -3.22
C PHE A 36 -6.62 1.95 -2.41
N TYR A 37 -7.36 3.06 -2.39
CA TYR A 37 -6.96 4.22 -1.58
C TYR A 37 -6.83 3.88 -0.09
N THR A 38 -7.71 3.04 0.45
CA THR A 38 -7.64 2.65 1.87
C THR A 38 -6.42 1.77 2.16
N GLU A 39 -6.13 0.84 1.27
CA GLU A 39 -5.02 -0.11 1.38
C GLU A 39 -3.65 0.60 1.31
N TYR A 40 -3.50 1.53 0.36
CA TYR A 40 -2.21 2.17 0.05
C TYR A 40 -1.96 3.50 0.79
N ALA A 41 -2.97 4.12 1.44
CA ALA A 41 -2.81 5.39 2.14
C ALA A 41 -1.99 5.30 3.44
N VAL A 42 -2.15 4.22 4.21
CA VAL A 42 -1.48 4.07 5.52
C VAL A 42 0.00 3.71 5.40
N PRO A 43 0.46 2.82 4.49
CA PRO A 43 1.88 2.49 4.35
C PRO A 43 2.86 3.69 4.29
N PRO A 44 2.65 4.74 3.45
CA PRO A 44 3.55 5.90 3.42
C PRO A 44 3.51 6.70 4.72
N ILE A 45 2.33 6.82 5.35
CA ILE A 45 2.16 7.52 6.63
C ILE A 45 2.89 6.76 7.75
N ALA A 46 2.67 5.44 7.84
CA ALA A 46 3.27 4.59 8.86
C ALA A 46 4.80 4.58 8.76
N TYR A 47 5.34 4.47 7.53
CA TYR A 47 6.79 4.52 7.32
C TYR A 47 7.35 5.91 7.65
N GLY A 48 6.73 6.98 7.13
CA GLY A 48 7.16 8.36 7.36
C GLY A 48 7.13 8.74 8.84
N LEU A 49 6.10 8.31 9.56
CA LEU A 49 5.98 8.52 11.00
C LEU A 49 7.06 7.75 11.77
N MET A 50 7.29 6.47 11.48
CA MET A 50 8.35 5.68 12.11
C MET A 50 9.74 6.28 11.87
N TRP A 51 9.99 6.79 10.66
CA TRP A 51 11.21 7.51 10.32
C TRP A 51 11.33 8.80 11.15
N LEU A 52 10.29 9.63 11.15
CA LEU A 52 10.24 10.93 11.82
C LEU A 52 10.41 10.82 13.34
N LEU A 53 9.73 9.87 13.99
CA LEU A 53 9.81 9.65 15.44
C LEU A 53 11.21 9.23 15.93
N ARG A 54 12.09 8.78 15.02
CA ARG A 54 13.48 8.39 15.33
C ARG A 54 14.51 9.44 14.93
N GLN A 55 14.08 10.58 14.38
CA GLN A 55 14.98 11.68 14.02
C GLN A 55 15.37 12.50 15.24
N GLU A 56 16.59 13.02 15.24
CA GLU A 56 17.14 13.86 16.31
C GLU A 56 16.29 15.09 16.63
N CYS A 57 15.52 15.61 15.66
CA CYS A 57 14.61 16.72 15.89
C CYS A 57 13.38 16.35 16.74
N MET A 58 12.91 15.09 16.68
CA MET A 58 11.69 14.63 17.36
C MET A 58 11.97 13.84 18.64
N VAL A 59 13.14 13.22 18.75
CA VAL A 59 13.54 12.43 19.91
C VAL A 59 13.50 13.23 21.23
N PRO A 60 13.95 14.51 21.31
CA PRO A 60 13.81 15.31 22.53
C PRO A 60 12.36 15.52 22.96
N TYR A 61 11.47 15.78 22.00
CA TYR A 61 10.03 15.95 22.26
C TYR A 61 9.35 14.65 22.71
N LEU A 62 9.71 13.51 22.11
CA LEU A 62 9.23 12.22 22.58
C LEU A 62 9.72 11.88 23.99
N ARG A 63 10.97 12.26 24.30
CA ARG A 63 11.55 12.03 25.62
C ARG A 63 10.87 12.86 26.70
N THR A 64 10.40 14.08 26.41
CA THR A 64 9.64 14.89 27.37
C THR A 64 8.24 14.32 27.63
N ILE A 65 7.59 13.76 26.61
CA ILE A 65 6.25 13.15 26.77
C ILE A 65 6.34 11.80 27.50
N SER A 66 7.25 10.93 27.05
CA SER A 66 7.43 9.59 27.61
C SER A 66 8.86 9.08 27.40
N PRO A 67 9.70 9.17 28.43
CA PRO A 67 11.08 8.68 28.37
C PRO A 67 11.16 7.20 27.99
N ALA A 68 10.27 6.37 28.55
CA ALA A 68 10.24 4.94 28.29
C ALA A 68 9.93 4.62 26.82
N ILE A 69 8.98 5.35 26.21
CA ILE A 69 8.62 5.11 24.80
C ILE A 69 9.76 5.53 23.87
N SER A 70 10.38 6.69 24.14
CA SER A 70 11.51 7.20 23.36
C SER A 70 12.72 6.26 23.41
N THR A 71 13.04 5.69 24.58
CA THR A 71 14.24 4.84 24.72
C THR A 71 14.00 3.39 24.29
N VAL A 72 12.84 2.82 24.60
CA VAL A 72 12.55 1.39 24.36
C VAL A 72 12.04 1.16 22.93
N TYR A 73 11.07 1.95 22.48
CA TYR A 73 10.39 1.70 21.20
C TYR A 73 11.00 2.51 20.05
N PHE A 74 11.43 3.75 20.30
CA PHE A 74 11.91 4.66 19.25
C PHE A 74 13.31 5.25 19.52
N PRO A 75 14.35 4.41 19.77
CA PRO A 75 15.70 4.92 19.90
C PRO A 75 16.17 5.66 18.64
N PRO A 76 16.99 6.72 18.78
CA PRO A 76 17.48 7.53 17.68
C PRO A 76 18.31 6.72 16.69
N ILE A 77 18.27 7.14 15.43
CA ILE A 77 19.09 6.55 14.36
C ILE A 77 20.50 7.12 14.43
N THR A 78 21.48 6.30 14.82
CA THR A 78 22.88 6.73 14.97
C THR A 78 23.75 6.42 13.75
N THR A 79 23.31 5.54 12.84
CA THR A 79 24.13 5.06 11.72
C THR A 79 23.41 5.15 10.37
N HIS A 80 24.20 5.38 9.31
CA HIS A 80 23.77 5.35 7.91
C HIS A 80 22.54 6.22 7.58
N LEU A 81 22.45 7.42 8.17
CA LEU A 81 21.29 8.31 8.02
C LEU A 81 20.90 8.56 6.56
N GLY A 82 21.87 8.87 5.69
CA GLY A 82 21.59 9.16 4.27
C GLY A 82 21.00 7.97 3.51
N LEU A 83 21.46 6.75 3.79
CA LEU A 83 20.92 5.54 3.17
C LEU A 83 19.48 5.26 3.62
N ARG A 84 19.23 5.41 4.92
CA ARG A 84 17.89 5.17 5.46
C ARG A 84 16.91 6.28 5.05
N ALA A 85 17.38 7.52 4.90
CA ALA A 85 16.61 8.62 4.32
C ALA A 85 16.23 8.32 2.87
N LEU A 86 17.17 7.78 2.08
CA LEU A 86 16.90 7.33 0.72
C LEU A 86 15.88 6.18 0.70
N ALA A 87 16.04 5.19 1.59
CA ALA A 87 15.08 4.08 1.70
C ALA A 87 13.67 4.58 2.06
N ALA A 88 13.56 5.53 2.99
CA ALA A 88 12.30 6.18 3.35
C ALA A 88 11.69 6.94 2.16
N ALA A 89 12.47 7.77 1.48
CA ALA A 89 12.02 8.52 0.30
C ALA A 89 11.56 7.59 -0.82
N CYS A 90 12.29 6.50 -1.06
CA CYS A 90 11.95 5.49 -2.05
C CYS A 90 10.66 4.73 -1.68
N PHE A 91 10.50 4.31 -0.43
CA PHE A 91 9.31 3.61 0.03
C PHE A 91 8.07 4.51 -0.07
N VAL A 92 8.14 5.71 0.53
CA VAL A 92 7.04 6.68 0.47
C VAL A 92 6.73 7.06 -0.98
N GLY A 93 7.75 7.35 -1.77
CA GLY A 93 7.60 7.68 -3.19
C GLY A 93 6.95 6.56 -4.00
N HIS A 94 7.24 5.29 -3.71
CA HIS A 94 6.59 4.15 -4.36
C HIS A 94 5.08 4.13 -4.09
N PHE A 95 4.66 4.27 -2.83
CA PHE A 95 3.25 4.27 -2.46
C PHE A 95 2.52 5.53 -2.97
N VAL A 96 3.15 6.70 -2.91
CA VAL A 96 2.57 7.93 -3.48
C VAL A 96 2.38 7.80 -4.98
N LYS A 97 3.36 7.25 -5.70
CA LYS A 97 3.24 6.98 -7.14
C LYS A 97 2.09 6.01 -7.42
N ARG A 98 1.91 4.96 -6.62
CA ARG A 98 0.77 4.04 -6.72
C ARG A 98 -0.58 4.74 -6.57
N GLU A 99 -0.71 5.64 -5.60
CA GLU A 99 -1.96 6.41 -5.40
C GLU A 99 -2.24 7.36 -6.56
N LEU A 100 -1.21 8.02 -7.09
CA LEU A 100 -1.34 8.90 -8.26
C LEU A 100 -1.68 8.11 -9.53
N GLU A 101 -1.08 6.93 -9.71
CA GLU A 101 -1.47 6.02 -10.80
C GLU A 101 -2.94 5.64 -10.70
N THR A 102 -3.41 5.31 -9.49
CA THR A 102 -4.83 5.01 -9.22
C THR A 102 -5.76 6.18 -9.49
N ALA A 103 -5.33 7.40 -9.19
CA ALA A 103 -6.11 8.61 -9.42
C ALA A 103 -6.22 9.02 -10.88
N PHE A 104 -5.14 8.91 -11.65
CA PHE A 104 -5.06 9.53 -12.97
C PHE A 104 -5.03 8.55 -14.14
N VAL A 105 -4.49 7.35 -13.97
CA VAL A 105 -4.18 6.43 -15.09
C VAL A 105 -4.92 5.10 -14.96
N HIS A 106 -5.25 4.69 -13.73
CA HIS A 106 -5.83 3.38 -13.49
C HIS A 106 -7.32 3.35 -13.83
N ARG A 107 -7.72 2.32 -14.58
CA ARG A 107 -9.12 2.01 -14.87
C ARG A 107 -9.44 0.63 -14.32
N PHE A 108 -10.23 0.58 -13.25
CA PHE A 108 -10.68 -0.68 -12.67
C PHE A 108 -11.61 -1.42 -13.64
N SER A 109 -11.29 -2.68 -13.94
CA SER A 109 -12.07 -3.57 -14.81
C SER A 109 -13.29 -4.14 -14.07
N HIS A 110 -13.15 -4.38 -12.77
CA HIS A 110 -14.22 -4.86 -11.90
C HIS A 110 -14.83 -3.69 -11.11
N GLY A 111 -16.15 -3.66 -10.98
CA GLY A 111 -16.85 -2.53 -10.35
C GLY A 111 -16.74 -2.54 -8.82
N THR A 112 -16.80 -3.72 -8.20
CA THR A 112 -16.92 -3.83 -6.75
C THR A 112 -16.26 -5.09 -6.16
N MET A 113 -16.01 -5.06 -4.85
CA MET A 113 -15.58 -6.20 -4.03
C MET A 113 -16.39 -6.32 -2.73
N PRO A 114 -16.38 -7.49 -2.05
CA PRO A 114 -17.01 -7.67 -0.73
C PRO A 114 -16.36 -6.80 0.36
N LEU A 115 -17.18 -6.16 1.19
CA LEU A 115 -16.73 -5.19 2.21
C LEU A 115 -15.67 -5.76 3.19
N MET A 116 -15.83 -7.03 3.61
CA MET A 116 -14.92 -7.66 4.58
C MET A 116 -13.50 -7.85 4.07
N ASN A 117 -13.29 -7.83 2.74
CA ASN A 117 -11.95 -7.95 2.17
C ASN A 117 -11.11 -6.69 2.38
N ILE A 118 -11.73 -5.52 2.63
CA ILE A 118 -10.98 -4.27 2.85
C ILE A 118 -10.06 -4.45 4.05
N PHE A 119 -10.59 -4.98 5.15
CA PHE A 119 -9.84 -5.14 6.39
C PHE A 119 -8.69 -6.14 6.24
N LYS A 120 -8.90 -7.23 5.51
CA LYS A 120 -7.86 -8.25 5.27
C LYS A 120 -6.72 -7.69 4.43
N ASN A 121 -7.05 -7.04 3.32
CA ASN A 121 -6.06 -6.46 2.43
C ASN A 121 -5.32 -5.32 3.14
N SER A 122 -6.06 -4.40 3.77
CA SER A 122 -5.48 -3.26 4.49
C SER A 122 -4.54 -3.74 5.60
N ALA A 123 -4.98 -4.69 6.44
CA ALA A 123 -4.13 -5.22 7.51
C ALA A 123 -2.81 -5.81 6.97
N TYR A 124 -2.85 -6.53 5.85
CA TYR A 124 -1.65 -7.08 5.22
C TYR A 124 -0.65 -5.96 4.85
N TYR A 125 -1.07 -4.95 4.09
CA TYR A 125 -0.18 -3.87 3.65
C TYR A 125 0.28 -2.99 4.80
N TRP A 126 -0.60 -2.68 5.75
CA TRP A 126 -0.30 -1.79 6.87
C TRP A 126 0.71 -2.43 7.82
N LEU A 127 0.49 -3.68 8.22
CA LEU A 127 1.41 -4.39 9.11
C LEU A 127 2.76 -4.62 8.44
N PHE A 128 2.77 -4.96 7.15
CA PHE A 128 4.01 -5.15 6.42
C PHE A 128 4.79 -3.84 6.28
N ALA A 129 4.11 -2.72 6.03
CA ALA A 129 4.74 -1.39 6.00
C ALA A 129 5.36 -1.02 7.35
N ILE A 130 4.65 -1.27 8.47
CA ILE A 130 5.18 -1.06 9.82
C ILE A 130 6.41 -1.93 10.07
N ALA A 131 6.35 -3.22 9.71
CA ALA A 131 7.47 -4.14 9.88
C ALA A 131 8.71 -3.68 9.09
N ILE A 132 8.55 -3.35 7.80
CA ILE A 132 9.65 -2.83 6.97
C ILE A 132 10.22 -1.54 7.58
N ALA A 133 9.34 -0.60 7.95
CA ALA A 133 9.76 0.67 8.54
C ALA A 133 10.53 0.46 9.86
N TYR A 134 10.09 -0.48 10.70
CA TYR A 134 10.76 -0.82 11.95
C TYR A 134 12.14 -1.42 11.71
N PHE A 135 12.26 -2.47 10.90
CA PHE A 135 13.54 -3.15 10.69
C PHE A 135 14.56 -2.30 9.94
N THR A 136 14.12 -1.51 8.95
CA THR A 136 15.02 -0.62 8.19
C THR A 136 15.57 0.51 9.06
N ASN A 137 14.76 0.98 10.02
CA ASN A 137 15.11 2.12 10.87
C ASN A 137 15.55 1.71 12.28
N HIS A 138 15.70 0.42 12.54
CA HIS A 138 16.14 -0.08 13.84
C HIS A 138 17.54 0.43 14.18
N HIS A 139 17.77 0.81 15.44
CA HIS A 139 19.09 1.31 15.87
C HIS A 139 20.22 0.27 15.68
N LEU A 140 19.91 -1.03 15.82
CA LEU A 140 20.85 -2.14 15.57
C LEU A 140 20.91 -2.59 14.09
N TYR A 141 20.32 -1.84 13.17
CA TYR A 141 20.38 -2.19 11.75
C TYR A 141 21.83 -2.14 11.25
N THR A 142 22.32 -3.28 10.77
CA THR A 142 23.62 -3.42 10.14
C THR A 142 23.46 -3.56 8.63
N PHE A 143 24.19 -2.74 7.87
CA PHE A 143 24.17 -2.85 6.41
C PHE A 143 24.81 -4.17 5.96
N PRO A 144 24.27 -4.87 4.94
CA PRO A 144 24.90 -6.06 4.38
C PRO A 144 26.27 -5.72 3.79
N SER A 145 27.34 -6.10 4.49
CA SER A 145 28.73 -5.78 4.16
C SER A 145 29.20 -6.30 2.79
N LYS A 146 28.51 -7.31 2.24
CA LYS A 146 28.89 -7.98 0.98
C LYS A 146 28.66 -7.16 -0.31
N PHE A 147 28.08 -5.96 -0.21
CA PHE A 147 27.83 -5.08 -1.38
C PHE A 147 28.60 -3.75 -1.34
N CYS A 148 29.51 -3.58 -0.38
CA CYS A 148 30.36 -2.41 -0.28
C CYS A 148 31.36 -2.37 -1.45
N GLY A 149 31.16 -1.46 -2.41
CA GLY A 149 32.12 -1.20 -3.49
C GLY A 149 31.58 -1.19 -4.93
N ARG A 150 30.30 -1.47 -5.18
CA ARG A 150 29.71 -1.33 -6.53
C ARG A 150 28.79 -0.10 -6.61
N PRO A 151 28.94 0.78 -7.61
CA PRO A 151 28.09 1.97 -7.73
C PRO A 151 26.63 1.54 -7.95
N TYR A 152 25.77 1.82 -6.98
CA TYR A 152 24.33 1.50 -6.95
C TYR A 152 23.47 2.36 -7.91
N ARG A 153 24.13 3.01 -8.88
CA ARG A 153 23.60 4.12 -9.67
C ARG A 153 22.43 3.75 -10.60
N TRP A 154 22.18 2.45 -10.85
CA TRP A 154 21.17 2.00 -11.82
C TRP A 154 20.22 0.88 -11.37
N ARG A 155 20.50 0.19 -10.24
CA ARG A 155 19.67 -0.95 -9.79
C ARG A 155 18.55 -0.58 -8.81
N LEU A 156 18.63 0.60 -8.20
CA LEU A 156 17.57 1.08 -7.31
C LEU A 156 16.27 1.40 -8.11
N PHE A 157 16.41 1.86 -9.36
CA PHE A 157 15.28 2.21 -10.23
C PHE A 157 14.49 0.98 -10.71
N LEU A 158 15.15 -0.17 -10.93
CA LEU A 158 14.52 -1.38 -11.45
C LEU A 158 13.71 -2.17 -10.40
N PHE A 159 13.98 -1.98 -9.11
CA PHE A 159 13.19 -2.61 -8.04
C PHE A 159 11.79 -1.98 -7.91
N PHE A 160 11.63 -0.71 -8.29
CA PHE A 160 10.35 0.00 -8.18
C PHE A 160 9.38 -0.22 -9.35
N GLN A 161 9.84 -0.84 -10.44
CA GLN A 161 9.06 -0.96 -11.68
C GLN A 161 8.31 -2.30 -11.82
N ASN A 162 8.70 -3.34 -11.09
CA ASN A 162 8.27 -4.73 -11.39
C ASN A 162 7.32 -5.39 -10.38
N VAL A 163 6.81 -4.67 -9.37
CA VAL A 163 5.73 -5.22 -8.50
C VAL A 163 4.40 -4.64 -8.94
N SER A 164 4.04 -4.78 -10.20
CA SER A 164 2.66 -4.62 -10.64
C SER A 164 1.98 -5.97 -10.45
N VAL A 165 1.29 -6.14 -9.32
CA VAL A 165 0.22 -7.12 -9.25
C VAL A 165 -0.85 -6.59 -10.20
N SER A 166 -0.87 -7.14 -11.41
CA SER A 166 -1.98 -6.95 -12.33
C SER A 166 -3.22 -7.55 -11.66
N PHE A 167 -4.21 -6.70 -11.37
CA PHE A 167 -5.57 -7.11 -11.04
C PHE A 167 -6.41 -7.11 -12.32
#